data_AF-A0A538K5Q5-F1
#
_entry.id   AF-A0A538K5Q5-F1
#
_cell.length_a   1.000
_cell.length_b   1.000
_cell.length_c   1.000
_cell.angle_alpha   90.00
_cell.angle_beta   90.00
_cell.angle_gamma   90.00
#
_symmetry.space_group_name_H-M   'P 1'
#
loop_
_entity.id
_entity.type
_entity.pdbx_description
1 polymer ?
#
loop_
_entity_poly.entity_id
_entity_poly.type
_entity_poly.pdbx_seq_one_letter_code
_entity_poly.pdbx_strand_id
1 'polypeptide(L)'
;MRTSRYDRLVFRCDACEVGYSNATSEADRIEITATPAGNVPVEVHAGLTDALGASINVVARPGKAWKFCSANSEDAATWTVIRALAMADQLDRVAVALGVGHLTGGEPARVLLWGAPAPGSNGAAADAAALVEQISRDLGEKDDRRSEPDVVVMWDDLVVVIEAKLGSGNDRQSENLDRFDRYLRRPELWSAAPDEIKAVGFYELVRNWVIAWELAERSRAGHAVLANLAPARHGADVERFRELVAASETRRLEHLRWASVLPAPVPPWLEEYASKLRLREL
;
A
#
# COMPACT_ATOMS: atom_id res chain seq x y z
N MET A 1 19.68 15.49 -0.15
CA MET A 1 19.04 14.32 0.50
C MET A 1 19.80 13.07 0.07
N ARG A 2 20.43 12.38 1.01
CA ARG A 2 21.41 11.31 0.74
C ARG A 2 20.68 10.09 0.17
N THR A 3 20.95 9.78 -1.09
CA THR A 3 20.68 8.46 -1.67
C THR A 3 21.62 7.48 -1.00
N SER A 4 21.19 6.89 0.11
CA SER A 4 21.75 5.62 0.52
C SER A 4 21.39 4.63 -0.58
N ARG A 5 22.39 3.97 -1.12
CA ARG A 5 22.28 2.66 -1.77
C ARG A 5 23.20 1.77 -0.93
N TYR A 6 23.05 0.45 -0.97
CA TYR A 6 23.81 -0.44 -0.09
C TYR A 6 25.33 -0.20 -0.24
N ASP A 7 25.78 -0.06 -1.48
CA ASP A 7 27.16 0.30 -1.89
C ASP A 7 27.64 1.67 -1.39
N ARG A 8 26.74 2.53 -0.90
CA ARG A 8 27.02 3.86 -0.32
C ARG A 8 26.89 3.91 1.20
N LEU A 9 26.58 2.78 1.85
CA LEU A 9 26.56 2.70 3.31
C LEU A 9 28.01 2.66 3.83
N VAL A 10 28.29 3.51 4.82
CA VAL A 10 29.58 3.56 5.52
C VAL A 10 29.72 2.34 6.44
N PHE A 11 28.62 1.97 7.10
CA PHE A 11 28.55 0.85 8.02
C PHE A 11 27.94 -0.35 7.28
N ARG A 12 28.75 -1.17 6.62
CA ARG A 12 28.27 -2.37 5.92
C ARG A 12 29.22 -3.55 6.05
N CYS A 13 28.66 -4.75 6.00
CA CYS A 13 29.39 -6.01 5.90
C CYS A 13 29.09 -6.64 4.55
N ASP A 14 30.02 -6.54 3.59
CA ASP A 14 29.83 -7.10 2.24
C ASP A 14 29.63 -8.62 2.27
N ALA A 15 30.27 -9.34 3.21
CA ALA A 15 30.10 -10.79 3.38
C ALA A 15 28.73 -11.17 3.97
N CYS A 16 28.11 -10.27 4.72
CA CYS A 16 26.83 -10.50 5.40
C CYS A 16 25.65 -9.97 4.58
N GLU A 17 25.91 -9.18 3.54
CA GLU A 17 24.89 -8.48 2.74
C GLU A 17 23.96 -7.57 3.58
N VAL A 18 24.43 -7.12 4.74
CA VAL A 18 23.71 -6.22 5.65
C VAL A 18 24.58 -5.02 5.98
N GLY A 19 23.94 -3.86 6.11
CA GLY A 19 24.55 -2.62 6.54
C GLY A 19 23.55 -1.75 7.29
N TYR A 20 23.97 -0.54 7.61
CA TYR A 20 23.21 0.40 8.41
C TYR A 20 23.21 1.79 7.78
N SER A 21 22.11 2.52 7.97
CA SER A 21 21.98 3.90 7.52
C SER A 21 23.13 4.78 8.06
N ASN A 22 23.51 5.80 7.29
CA ASN A 22 24.63 6.69 7.63
C ASN A 22 24.26 7.75 8.71
N ALA A 23 23.43 7.36 9.68
CA ALA A 23 23.11 8.19 10.84
C ALA A 23 24.35 8.38 11.72
N THR A 24 24.51 9.58 12.27
CA THR A 24 25.66 9.93 13.11
C THR A 24 25.64 9.12 14.41
N SER A 25 24.48 9.05 15.06
CA SER A 25 24.25 8.23 16.25
C SER A 25 24.03 6.77 15.84
N GLU A 26 24.66 5.84 16.58
CA GLU A 26 24.45 4.41 16.38
C GLU A 26 23.03 3.97 16.72
N ALA A 27 22.40 4.61 17.72
CA ALA A 27 21.02 4.30 18.11
C ALA A 27 19.97 4.65 17.05
N ASP A 28 20.29 5.57 16.13
CA ASP A 28 19.40 6.01 15.05
C ASP A 28 19.66 5.27 13.73
N ARG A 29 20.60 4.32 13.74
CA ARG A 29 20.93 3.53 12.56
C ARG A 29 19.82 2.53 12.26
N ILE A 30 19.43 2.50 10.99
CA ILE A 30 18.42 1.57 10.47
C ILE A 30 19.15 0.51 9.66
N GLU A 31 18.86 -0.76 9.96
CA GLU A 31 19.36 -1.90 9.19
C GLU A 31 18.87 -1.83 7.74
N ILE A 32 19.78 -2.08 6.79
CA ILE A 32 19.51 -2.09 5.36
C ILE A 32 20.22 -3.28 4.72
N THR A 33 19.49 -4.07 3.97
CA THR A 33 20.00 -5.25 3.27
C THR A 33 20.51 -4.91 1.87
N ALA A 34 21.36 -5.76 1.29
CA ALA A 34 21.92 -5.52 -0.04
C ALA A 34 20.88 -5.64 -1.15
N THR A 35 19.86 -6.47 -0.96
CA THR A 35 18.80 -6.74 -1.92
C THR A 35 17.43 -6.70 -1.26
N PRO A 36 16.34 -6.43 -2.02
CA PRO A 36 14.98 -6.49 -1.48
C PRO A 36 14.64 -7.82 -0.80
N ALA A 37 15.12 -8.94 -1.36
CA ALA A 37 14.91 -10.28 -0.83
C ALA A 37 15.55 -10.48 0.55
N GLY A 38 16.68 -9.81 0.82
CA GLY A 38 17.31 -9.84 2.15
C GLY A 38 16.46 -9.25 3.26
N ASN A 39 15.48 -8.39 2.94
CA ASN A 39 14.62 -7.72 3.92
C ASN A 39 13.30 -8.45 4.23
N VAL A 40 13.06 -9.61 3.60
CA VAL A 40 11.83 -10.37 3.78
C VAL A 40 12.12 -11.87 3.98
N PRO A 41 11.22 -12.62 4.62
CA PRO A 41 11.36 -14.07 4.79
C PRO A 41 11.50 -14.80 3.45
N VAL A 42 12.23 -15.92 3.44
CA VAL A 42 12.53 -16.70 2.21
C VAL A 42 11.26 -17.22 1.53
N GLU A 43 10.23 -17.51 2.33
CA GLU A 43 8.94 -18.02 1.90
C GLU A 43 8.23 -17.08 0.91
N VAL A 44 8.50 -15.77 0.99
CA VAL A 44 7.87 -14.75 0.14
C VAL A 44 8.82 -14.18 -0.92
N HIS A 45 9.96 -14.83 -1.19
CA HIS A 45 10.91 -14.37 -2.23
C HIS A 45 10.35 -14.52 -3.65
N ALA A 46 9.53 -15.54 -3.89
CA ALA A 46 9.03 -15.86 -5.22
C ALA A 46 8.26 -14.68 -5.85
N GLY A 47 8.77 -14.20 -6.98
CA GLY A 47 8.18 -13.10 -7.77
C GLY A 47 8.40 -11.69 -7.21
N LEU A 48 9.19 -11.51 -6.14
CA LEU A 48 9.45 -10.19 -5.53
C LEU A 48 10.12 -9.22 -6.51
N THR A 49 11.21 -9.65 -7.14
CA THR A 49 11.96 -8.81 -8.09
C THR A 49 11.10 -8.39 -9.28
N ASP A 50 10.30 -9.33 -9.80
CA ASP A 50 9.42 -9.06 -10.93
C ASP A 50 8.31 -8.07 -10.55
N ALA A 51 7.71 -8.23 -9.37
CA ALA A 51 6.67 -7.31 -8.87
C ALA A 51 7.21 -5.88 -8.69
N LEU A 52 8.39 -5.72 -8.07
CA LEU A 52 9.05 -4.41 -7.95
C LEU A 52 9.41 -3.82 -9.31
N GLY A 53 9.84 -4.67 -10.26
CA GLY A 53 10.13 -4.27 -11.64
C GLY A 53 8.89 -3.89 -12.45
N ALA A 54 7.72 -4.42 -12.09
CA ALA A 54 6.44 -4.21 -12.77
C ALA A 54 5.64 -3.01 -12.24
N SER A 55 5.99 -2.47 -11.07
CA SER A 55 5.37 -1.28 -10.44
C SER A 55 4.94 -0.21 -11.46
N ILE A 56 3.73 0.29 -11.37
CA ILE A 56 3.13 1.10 -12.45
C ILE A 56 3.80 2.48 -12.65
N ASN A 57 4.47 3.02 -11.63
CA ASN A 57 5.28 4.24 -11.66
C ASN A 57 6.73 3.92 -12.03
N VAL A 58 7.02 3.97 -13.33
CA VAL A 58 8.33 3.65 -13.90
C VAL A 58 9.45 4.46 -13.27
N VAL A 59 9.24 5.76 -13.03
CA VAL A 59 10.25 6.65 -12.45
C VAL A 59 10.56 6.30 -11.00
N ALA A 60 9.56 5.83 -10.23
CA ALA A 60 9.72 5.50 -8.83
C ALA A 60 10.40 4.13 -8.60
N ARG A 61 10.35 3.20 -9.56
CA ARG A 61 10.87 1.82 -9.42
C ARG A 61 12.25 1.71 -8.77
N PRO A 62 13.31 2.44 -9.21
CA PRO A 62 14.63 2.32 -8.59
C PRO A 62 14.64 2.79 -7.13
N GLY A 63 13.87 3.85 -6.83
CA GLY A 63 13.71 4.37 -5.47
C GLY A 63 12.92 3.42 -4.58
N LYS A 64 11.86 2.80 -5.11
CA LYS A 64 11.05 1.78 -4.44
C LYS A 64 11.89 0.56 -4.09
N ALA A 65 12.57 -0.04 -5.06
CA ALA A 65 13.45 -1.20 -4.84
C ALA A 65 14.51 -0.93 -3.77
N TRP A 66 15.07 0.28 -3.75
CA TRP A 66 16.02 0.67 -2.70
C TRP A 66 15.35 0.81 -1.32
N LYS A 67 14.24 1.55 -1.23
CA LYS A 67 13.51 1.73 0.04
C LYS A 67 13.01 0.40 0.59
N PHE A 68 12.76 -0.58 -0.27
CA PHE A 68 12.40 -1.94 0.09
C PHE A 68 13.46 -2.63 0.96
N CYS A 69 14.74 -2.31 0.80
CA CYS A 69 15.84 -2.94 1.55
C CYS A 69 15.91 -2.52 3.03
N SER A 70 15.21 -1.44 3.41
CA SER A 70 15.23 -0.89 4.78
C SER A 70 14.41 -1.74 5.74
N ALA A 71 14.94 -2.01 6.94
CA ALA A 71 14.18 -2.71 7.99
C ALA A 71 12.88 -1.99 8.41
N ASN A 72 12.73 -0.70 8.10
CA ASN A 72 11.50 0.07 8.32
C ASN A 72 10.64 0.20 7.05
N SER A 73 10.84 -0.66 6.05
CA SER A 73 10.12 -0.57 4.78
C SER A 73 8.65 -0.98 4.90
N GLU A 74 7.76 -0.02 4.64
CA GLU A 74 6.32 -0.24 4.49
C GLU A 74 6.01 -1.16 3.32
N ASP A 75 6.71 -0.99 2.19
CA ASP A 75 6.57 -1.86 1.01
C ASP A 75 6.97 -3.32 1.34
N ALA A 76 8.01 -3.55 2.13
CA ALA A 76 8.43 -4.90 2.53
C ALA A 76 7.44 -5.57 3.48
N ALA A 77 6.89 -4.82 4.45
CA ALA A 77 5.85 -5.31 5.33
C ALA A 77 4.57 -5.66 4.55
N THR A 78 4.16 -4.77 3.65
CA THR A 78 3.00 -4.94 2.76
C THR A 78 3.14 -6.18 1.90
N TRP A 79 4.28 -6.31 1.20
CA TRP A 79 4.60 -7.51 0.43
C TRP A 79 4.47 -8.77 1.28
N THR A 80 5.17 -8.82 2.41
CA THR A 80 5.26 -10.02 3.24
C THR A 80 3.88 -10.47 3.73
N VAL A 81 3.06 -9.54 4.24
CA VAL A 81 1.73 -9.86 4.78
C VAL A 81 0.76 -10.27 3.68
N ILE A 82 0.68 -9.51 2.57
CA ILE A 82 -0.23 -9.83 1.47
C ILE A 82 0.15 -11.14 0.79
N ARG A 83 1.45 -11.40 0.59
CA ARG A 83 1.93 -12.69 0.08
C ARG A 83 1.59 -13.84 1.02
N ALA A 84 1.75 -13.66 2.33
CA ALA A 84 1.37 -14.68 3.31
C ALA A 84 -0.12 -15.04 3.24
N LEU A 85 -1.00 -14.02 3.13
CA LEU A 85 -2.44 -14.23 2.94
C LEU A 85 -2.74 -14.96 1.64
N ALA A 86 -2.12 -14.57 0.53
CA ALA A 86 -2.32 -15.22 -0.77
C ALA A 86 -1.86 -16.69 -0.75
N MET A 87 -0.69 -16.97 -0.16
CA MET A 87 -0.17 -18.34 -0.04
C MET A 87 -1.02 -19.24 0.86
N ALA A 88 -1.73 -18.65 1.82
CA ALA A 88 -2.64 -19.35 2.73
C ALA A 88 -4.09 -19.41 2.23
N ASP A 89 -4.40 -18.86 1.05
CA ASP A 89 -5.76 -18.70 0.53
C ASP A 89 -6.69 -17.94 1.50
N GLN A 90 -6.17 -16.84 2.06
CA GLN A 90 -6.82 -16.06 3.13
C GLN A 90 -6.95 -14.57 2.81
N LEU A 91 -6.94 -14.18 1.53
CA LEU A 91 -7.11 -12.77 1.14
C LEU A 91 -8.44 -12.17 1.64
N ASP A 92 -9.48 -12.98 1.75
CA ASP A 92 -10.79 -12.60 2.32
C ASP A 92 -10.71 -12.05 3.75
N ARG A 93 -9.62 -12.35 4.48
CA ARG A 93 -9.43 -11.82 5.83
C ARG A 93 -9.27 -10.30 5.86
N VAL A 94 -8.81 -9.70 4.76
CA VAL A 94 -8.83 -8.23 4.60
C VAL A 94 -10.27 -7.71 4.69
N ALA A 95 -11.18 -8.30 3.91
CA ALA A 95 -12.59 -7.89 3.90
C ALA A 95 -13.31 -8.23 5.22
N VAL A 96 -13.02 -9.39 5.82
CA VAL A 96 -13.57 -9.78 7.14
C VAL A 96 -13.15 -8.77 8.21
N ALA A 97 -11.88 -8.37 8.25
CA ALA A 97 -11.38 -7.38 9.20
C ALA A 97 -12.01 -5.99 9.02
N LEU A 98 -12.48 -5.67 7.82
CA LEU A 98 -13.22 -4.45 7.48
C LEU A 98 -14.74 -4.57 7.73
N GLY A 99 -15.23 -5.73 8.16
CA GLY A 99 -16.65 -6.00 8.37
C GLY A 99 -17.47 -6.18 7.08
N VAL A 100 -16.80 -6.43 5.94
CA VAL A 100 -17.41 -6.60 4.61
C VAL A 100 -17.16 -7.98 4.00
N GLY A 101 -16.80 -8.96 4.83
CA GLY A 101 -16.49 -10.33 4.37
C GLY A 101 -17.65 -11.04 3.63
N HIS A 102 -18.89 -10.57 3.79
CA HIS A 102 -20.02 -11.11 3.03
C HIS A 102 -20.00 -10.74 1.54
N LEU A 103 -19.14 -9.80 1.13
CA LEU A 103 -18.99 -9.33 -0.25
C LEU A 103 -17.86 -10.06 -1.02
N THR A 104 -17.18 -11.03 -0.40
CA THR A 104 -16.05 -11.74 -1.02
C THR A 104 -16.44 -13.01 -1.78
N GLY A 105 -17.74 -13.23 -2.00
CA GLY A 105 -18.22 -14.38 -2.77
C GLY A 105 -17.78 -14.34 -4.24
N GLY A 106 -17.68 -15.50 -4.87
CA GLY A 106 -17.38 -15.64 -6.30
C GLY A 106 -15.95 -16.10 -6.55
N GLU A 107 -15.32 -15.50 -7.56
CA GLU A 107 -13.95 -15.82 -7.96
C GLU A 107 -12.91 -15.38 -6.91
N PRO A 108 -11.74 -16.04 -6.86
CA PRO A 108 -10.63 -15.60 -6.00
C PRO A 108 -10.25 -14.14 -6.25
N ALA A 109 -9.87 -13.46 -5.17
CA ALA A 109 -9.52 -12.05 -5.22
C ALA A 109 -8.41 -11.76 -6.25
N ARG A 110 -8.62 -10.71 -7.04
CA ARG A 110 -7.59 -10.12 -7.91
C ARG A 110 -6.73 -9.20 -7.05
N VAL A 111 -5.42 -9.45 -7.00
CA VAL A 111 -4.49 -8.65 -6.18
C VAL A 111 -3.51 -7.89 -7.05
N LEU A 112 -3.43 -6.59 -6.84
CA LEU A 112 -2.38 -5.72 -7.35
C LEU A 112 -1.50 -5.23 -6.21
N LEU A 113 -0.19 -5.18 -6.45
CA LEU A 113 0.80 -4.53 -5.60
C LEU A 113 1.45 -3.42 -6.42
N TRP A 114 1.34 -2.18 -5.93
CA TRP A 114 1.85 -0.99 -6.63
C TRP A 114 1.35 -0.88 -8.08
N GLY A 115 0.07 -1.20 -8.30
CA GLY A 115 -0.59 -1.16 -9.60
C GLY A 115 -0.25 -2.31 -10.56
N ALA A 116 0.61 -3.27 -10.17
CA ALA A 116 0.95 -4.44 -10.97
C ALA A 116 0.33 -5.72 -10.39
N PRO A 117 -0.03 -6.72 -11.21
CA PRO A 117 -0.53 -8.01 -10.71
C PRO A 117 0.46 -8.67 -9.75
N ALA A 118 -0.01 -9.06 -8.57
CA ALA A 118 0.80 -9.83 -7.64
C ALA A 118 1.08 -11.25 -8.19
N PRO A 119 2.24 -11.88 -7.88
CA PRO A 119 2.54 -13.21 -8.40
C PRO A 119 1.50 -14.26 -8.00
N GLY A 120 1.08 -15.11 -8.94
CA GLY A 120 0.06 -16.13 -8.66
C GLY A 120 -1.37 -15.60 -8.56
N SER A 121 -1.59 -14.29 -8.76
CA SER A 121 -2.94 -13.78 -9.06
C SER A 121 -3.46 -14.38 -10.37
N ASN A 122 -4.77 -14.57 -10.47
CA ASN A 122 -5.40 -15.08 -11.69
C ASN A 122 -5.30 -14.07 -12.86
N GLY A 123 -5.65 -14.52 -14.07
CA GLY A 123 -5.58 -13.68 -15.28
C GLY A 123 -6.39 -12.38 -15.20
N ALA A 124 -7.45 -12.35 -14.39
CA ALA A 124 -8.29 -11.17 -14.19
C ALA A 124 -7.57 -10.04 -13.40
N ALA A 125 -6.43 -10.32 -12.75
CA ALA A 125 -5.59 -9.27 -12.18
C ALA A 125 -4.90 -8.41 -13.25
N ALA A 126 -4.64 -8.95 -14.45
CA ALA A 126 -4.12 -8.15 -15.56
C ALA A 126 -5.15 -7.11 -16.03
N ASP A 127 -6.43 -7.49 -16.07
CA ASP A 127 -7.53 -6.58 -16.40
C ASP A 127 -7.67 -5.48 -15.34
N ALA A 128 -7.56 -5.83 -14.05
CA ALA A 128 -7.53 -4.86 -12.96
C ALA A 128 -6.37 -3.86 -13.08
N ALA A 129 -5.16 -4.33 -13.43
CA ALA A 129 -4.01 -3.46 -13.65
C ALA A 129 -4.24 -2.51 -14.84
N ALA A 130 -4.82 -3.01 -15.93
CA ALA A 130 -5.19 -2.20 -17.09
C ALA A 130 -6.24 -1.12 -16.74
N LEU A 131 -7.19 -1.43 -15.83
CA LEU A 131 -8.13 -0.45 -15.31
C LEU A 131 -7.42 0.64 -14.52
N VAL A 132 -6.48 0.31 -13.62
CA VAL A 132 -5.68 1.30 -12.88
C VAL A 132 -4.91 2.21 -13.86
N GLU A 133 -4.28 1.64 -14.88
CA GLU A 133 -3.60 2.43 -15.92
C GLU A 133 -4.54 3.38 -16.68
N GLN A 134 -5.75 2.92 -17.01
CA GLN A 134 -6.75 3.74 -17.69
C GLN A 134 -7.24 4.88 -16.79
N ILE A 135 -7.53 4.60 -15.52
CA ILE A 135 -7.94 5.60 -14.51
C ILE A 135 -6.86 6.68 -14.38
N SER A 136 -5.60 6.26 -14.24
CA SER A 136 -4.44 7.16 -14.18
C SER A 136 -4.36 8.08 -15.41
N ARG A 137 -4.57 7.53 -16.62
CA ARG A 137 -4.61 8.31 -17.87
C ARG A 137 -5.76 9.32 -17.88
N ASP A 138 -6.96 8.94 -17.44
CA ASP A 138 -8.13 9.82 -17.40
C ASP A 138 -7.98 10.94 -16.35
N LEU A 139 -7.27 10.66 -15.26
CA LEU A 139 -6.85 11.67 -14.27
C LEU A 139 -5.73 12.59 -14.79
N GLY A 140 -5.20 12.35 -16.00
CA GLY A 140 -4.14 13.16 -16.61
C GLY A 140 -2.78 12.98 -15.92
N GLU A 141 -2.53 11.80 -15.35
CA GLU A 141 -1.20 11.42 -14.86
C GLU A 141 -0.25 11.15 -16.03
N LYS A 142 1.05 11.29 -15.77
CA LYS A 142 2.06 10.98 -16.79
C LYS A 142 2.26 9.47 -16.84
N ASP A 143 2.47 8.96 -18.03
CA ASP A 143 2.62 7.52 -18.26
C ASP A 143 3.83 6.89 -17.53
N ASP A 144 4.81 7.70 -17.13
CA ASP A 144 5.99 7.25 -16.39
C ASP A 144 5.91 7.54 -14.87
N ARG A 145 4.84 8.22 -14.42
CA ARG A 145 4.64 8.71 -13.04
C ARG A 145 3.20 8.52 -12.58
N ARG A 146 2.69 7.31 -12.74
CA ARG A 146 1.34 6.95 -12.30
C ARG A 146 1.26 6.82 -10.78
N SER A 147 0.06 6.96 -10.26
CA SER A 147 -0.29 6.69 -8.87
C SER A 147 -0.19 5.20 -8.57
N GLU A 148 0.42 4.86 -7.45
CA GLU A 148 0.58 3.47 -6.99
C GLU A 148 -0.09 3.34 -5.64
N PRO A 149 -1.34 2.85 -5.57
CA PRO A 149 -1.84 2.32 -4.32
C PRO A 149 -0.97 1.13 -3.88
N ASP A 150 -0.70 1.00 -2.58
CA ASP A 150 0.18 -0.06 -2.08
C ASP A 150 -0.39 -1.44 -2.39
N VAL A 151 -1.70 -1.61 -2.16
CA VAL A 151 -2.43 -2.82 -2.51
C VAL A 151 -3.78 -2.46 -3.11
N VAL A 152 -4.21 -3.21 -4.11
CA VAL A 152 -5.61 -3.31 -4.52
C VAL A 152 -6.03 -4.77 -4.43
N VAL A 153 -7.11 -5.05 -3.71
CA VAL A 153 -7.73 -6.38 -3.63
C VAL A 153 -9.15 -6.27 -4.15
N MET A 154 -9.50 -7.03 -5.17
CA MET A 154 -10.81 -6.94 -5.84
C MET A 154 -11.51 -8.29 -5.91
N TRP A 155 -12.74 -8.31 -5.41
CA TRP A 155 -13.76 -9.33 -5.67
C TRP A 155 -14.78 -8.77 -6.67
N ASP A 156 -15.80 -9.53 -7.00
CA ASP A 156 -16.77 -9.12 -8.01
C ASP A 156 -17.64 -7.94 -7.55
N ASP A 157 -17.99 -7.88 -6.27
CA ASP A 157 -18.81 -6.80 -5.71
C ASP A 157 -18.05 -5.86 -4.76
N LEU A 158 -16.74 -6.04 -4.60
CA LEU A 158 -15.93 -5.28 -3.65
C LEU A 158 -14.55 -4.92 -4.21
N VAL A 159 -14.20 -3.63 -4.12
CA VAL A 159 -12.83 -3.13 -4.29
C VAL A 159 -12.27 -2.63 -2.97
N VAL A 160 -11.11 -3.15 -2.55
CA VAL A 160 -10.37 -2.62 -1.40
C VAL A 160 -9.06 -2.04 -1.91
N VAL A 161 -8.88 -0.74 -1.71
CA VAL A 161 -7.60 -0.05 -1.93
C VAL A 161 -6.95 0.17 -0.57
N ILE A 162 -5.68 -0.21 -0.43
CA ILE A 162 -4.93 -0.10 0.82
C ILE A 162 -3.79 0.89 0.65
N GLU A 163 -3.69 1.81 1.59
CA GLU A 163 -2.49 2.61 1.87
C GLU A 163 -1.89 2.09 3.17
N ALA A 164 -0.64 1.65 3.16
CA ALA A 164 0.00 1.00 4.29
C ALA A 164 0.98 1.95 5.00
N LYS A 165 0.92 1.99 6.32
CA LYS A 165 1.85 2.76 7.17
C LYS A 165 2.41 1.87 8.27
N LEU A 166 3.71 1.97 8.52
CA LEU A 166 4.42 1.17 9.54
C LEU A 166 4.95 2.07 10.65
N GLY A 167 5.85 2.99 10.28
CA GLY A 167 6.52 3.90 11.21
C GLY A 167 5.84 5.26 11.24
N SER A 168 5.96 5.98 10.13
CA SER A 168 5.40 7.32 9.90
C SER A 168 3.89 7.29 9.70
N GLY A 169 3.23 8.39 10.07
CA GLY A 169 1.81 8.60 9.75
C GLY A 169 1.62 9.00 8.29
N ASN A 170 0.42 9.48 7.94
CA ASN A 170 0.17 9.95 6.58
C ASN A 170 0.87 11.28 6.31
N ASP A 171 1.60 11.36 5.20
CA ASP A 171 2.30 12.57 4.80
C ASP A 171 1.30 13.69 4.46
N ARG A 172 1.55 14.89 5.01
CA ARG A 172 0.78 16.10 4.72
C ARG A 172 1.56 17.01 3.80
N GLN A 173 0.92 17.38 2.69
CA GLN A 173 1.48 18.23 1.66
C GLN A 173 1.03 19.68 1.89
N SER A 174 1.97 20.60 2.05
CA SER A 174 1.72 22.03 2.15
C SER A 174 2.18 22.82 0.90
N GLU A 175 2.79 22.13 -0.06
CA GLU A 175 3.35 22.71 -1.28
C GLU A 175 2.74 22.08 -2.54
N ASN A 176 2.76 22.80 -3.67
CA ASN A 176 2.26 22.34 -4.97
C ASN A 176 0.81 21.83 -4.93
N LEU A 177 -0.07 22.51 -4.20
CA LEU A 177 -1.45 22.06 -3.94
C LEU A 177 -2.31 21.89 -5.20
N ASP A 178 -1.95 22.52 -6.31
CA ASP A 178 -2.63 22.36 -7.61
C ASP A 178 -2.59 20.91 -8.12
N ARG A 179 -1.64 20.10 -7.65
CA ARG A 179 -1.58 18.68 -8.01
C ARG A 179 -2.81 17.88 -7.54
N PHE A 180 -3.53 18.39 -6.53
CA PHE A 180 -4.78 17.78 -6.05
C PHE A 180 -5.91 17.91 -7.08
N ASP A 181 -5.89 18.95 -7.93
CA ASP A 181 -7.02 19.35 -8.76
C ASP A 181 -7.57 18.24 -9.64
N ARG A 182 -6.70 17.34 -10.13
CA ARG A 182 -7.11 16.20 -10.95
C ARG A 182 -8.01 15.21 -10.21
N TYR A 183 -7.84 15.07 -8.89
CA TYR A 183 -8.59 14.15 -8.04
C TYR A 183 -9.86 14.82 -7.47
N LEU A 184 -9.93 16.16 -7.50
CA LEU A 184 -11.06 16.92 -6.96
C LEU A 184 -12.16 17.22 -8.00
N ARG A 185 -12.05 16.65 -9.21
CA ARG A 185 -13.02 16.86 -10.32
C ARG A 185 -14.38 16.21 -10.08
N ARG A 186 -14.48 15.30 -9.10
CA ARG A 186 -15.70 14.56 -8.74
C ARG A 186 -16.25 15.05 -7.40
N PRO A 187 -17.03 16.15 -7.37
CA PRO A 187 -17.50 16.77 -6.13
C PRO A 187 -18.34 15.81 -5.27
N GLU A 188 -19.02 14.84 -5.87
CA GLU A 188 -19.86 13.85 -5.18
C GLU A 188 -19.08 12.81 -4.36
N LEU A 189 -17.73 12.84 -4.42
CA LEU A 189 -16.85 12.04 -3.58
C LEU A 189 -16.42 12.75 -2.30
N TRP A 190 -16.79 14.02 -2.12
CA TRP A 190 -16.28 14.89 -1.07
C TRP A 190 -17.41 15.52 -0.25
N SER A 191 -17.20 15.63 1.06
CA SER A 191 -18.07 16.40 1.97
C SER A 191 -17.54 17.82 2.21
N ALA A 192 -16.25 18.03 1.97
CA ALA A 192 -15.56 19.31 2.16
C ALA A 192 -15.28 20.03 0.83
N ALA A 193 -15.06 21.34 0.89
CA ALA A 193 -14.68 22.13 -0.28
C ALA A 193 -13.23 21.80 -0.73
N PRO A 194 -12.90 21.91 -2.03
CA PRO A 194 -11.57 21.63 -2.54
C PRO A 194 -10.41 22.30 -1.78
N ASP A 195 -10.57 23.57 -1.40
CA ASP A 195 -9.55 24.31 -0.68
C ASP A 195 -9.32 23.78 0.74
N GLU A 196 -10.36 23.29 1.41
CA GLU A 196 -10.24 22.64 2.72
C GLU A 196 -9.48 21.31 2.60
N ILE A 197 -9.80 20.52 1.58
CA ILE A 197 -9.12 19.23 1.32
C ILE A 197 -7.63 19.47 1.07
N LYS A 198 -7.30 20.46 0.22
CA LYS A 198 -5.91 20.87 -0.05
C LYS A 198 -5.19 21.36 1.20
N ALA A 199 -5.88 22.13 2.05
CA ALA A 199 -5.28 22.67 3.29
C ALA A 199 -4.93 21.58 4.31
N VAL A 200 -5.72 20.49 4.38
CA VAL A 200 -5.38 19.33 5.24
C VAL A 200 -4.21 18.53 4.67
N GLY A 201 -4.14 18.39 3.34
CA GLY A 201 -2.91 17.97 2.65
C GLY A 201 -2.67 16.46 2.52
N PHE A 202 -3.64 15.60 2.83
CA PHE A 202 -3.52 14.13 2.70
C PHE A 202 -3.56 13.67 1.23
N TYR A 203 -2.54 13.99 0.45
CA TYR A 203 -2.54 13.75 -0.99
C TYR A 203 -2.68 12.27 -1.38
N GLU A 204 -1.98 11.38 -0.68
CA GLU A 204 -2.03 9.93 -0.97
C GLU A 204 -3.43 9.38 -0.73
N LEU A 205 -4.07 9.76 0.38
CA LEU A 205 -5.44 9.37 0.68
C LEU A 205 -6.45 9.97 -0.31
N VAL A 206 -6.31 11.25 -0.68
CA VAL A 206 -7.16 11.89 -1.70
C VAL A 206 -7.10 11.13 -3.03
N ARG A 207 -5.89 10.80 -3.47
CA ARG A 207 -5.63 10.05 -4.70
C ARG A 207 -6.20 8.65 -4.64
N ASN A 208 -5.92 7.90 -3.57
CA ASN A 208 -6.37 6.52 -3.44
C ASN A 208 -7.90 6.43 -3.25
N TRP A 209 -8.54 7.44 -2.64
CA TRP A 209 -10.00 7.54 -2.53
C TRP A 209 -10.68 7.58 -3.89
N VAL A 210 -10.16 8.44 -4.79
CA VAL A 210 -10.69 8.55 -6.15
C VAL A 210 -10.42 7.27 -6.94
N ILE A 211 -9.20 6.74 -6.87
CA ILE A 211 -8.84 5.50 -7.59
C ILE A 211 -9.72 4.35 -7.15
N ALA A 212 -9.99 4.19 -5.86
CA ALA A 212 -10.84 3.13 -5.37
C ALA A 212 -12.24 3.19 -6.01
N TRP A 213 -12.83 4.38 -6.13
CA TRP A 213 -14.21 4.52 -6.61
C TRP A 213 -14.30 4.42 -8.11
N GLU A 214 -13.33 4.99 -8.82
CA GLU A 214 -13.18 4.77 -10.25
C GLU A 214 -13.01 3.29 -10.59
N LEU A 215 -12.22 2.55 -9.79
CA LEU A 215 -12.07 1.10 -9.96
C LEU A 215 -13.42 0.39 -9.79
N ALA A 216 -14.13 0.68 -8.69
CA ALA A 216 -15.39 0.02 -8.40
C ALA A 216 -16.46 0.28 -9.46
N GLU A 217 -16.62 1.52 -9.91
CA GLU A 217 -17.58 1.87 -10.96
C GLU A 217 -17.24 1.18 -12.29
N ARG A 218 -15.96 1.17 -12.68
CA ARG A 218 -15.51 0.59 -13.96
C ARG A 218 -15.53 -0.94 -13.94
N SER A 219 -15.24 -1.56 -12.79
CA SER A 219 -15.36 -3.00 -12.59
C SER A 219 -16.78 -3.44 -12.23
N ARG A 220 -17.72 -2.50 -12.06
CA ARG A 220 -19.10 -2.74 -11.61
C ARG A 220 -19.22 -3.40 -10.24
N ALA A 221 -18.23 -3.19 -9.38
CA ALA A 221 -18.34 -3.56 -7.97
C ALA A 221 -19.30 -2.58 -7.27
N GLY A 222 -20.28 -3.10 -6.55
CA GLY A 222 -21.25 -2.30 -5.82
C GLY A 222 -20.66 -1.60 -4.59
N HIS A 223 -19.49 -2.06 -4.12
CA HIS A 223 -18.87 -1.57 -2.91
C HIS A 223 -17.38 -1.29 -3.10
N ALA A 224 -16.91 -0.32 -2.34
CA ALA A 224 -15.51 -0.01 -2.30
C ALA A 224 -15.07 0.54 -0.93
N VAL A 225 -13.83 0.22 -0.57
CA VAL A 225 -13.20 0.61 0.70
C VAL A 225 -11.80 1.17 0.43
N LEU A 226 -11.53 2.38 0.92
CA LEU A 226 -10.16 2.83 1.16
C LEU A 226 -9.77 2.45 2.59
N ALA A 227 -8.80 1.56 2.73
CA ALA A 227 -8.28 1.14 4.02
C ALA A 227 -6.90 1.76 4.27
N ASN A 228 -6.75 2.50 5.36
CA ASN A 228 -5.44 2.87 5.87
C ASN A 228 -4.94 1.75 6.80
N LEU A 229 -4.01 0.93 6.31
CA LEU A 229 -3.42 -0.18 7.07
C LEU A 229 -2.26 0.33 7.92
N ALA A 230 -2.54 0.62 9.19
CA ALA A 230 -1.59 1.32 10.06
C ALA A 230 -1.74 0.91 11.53
N PRO A 231 -0.69 1.09 12.36
CA PRO A 231 -0.80 1.02 13.81
C PRO A 231 -1.88 1.95 14.40
N ALA A 232 -2.38 1.65 15.61
CA ALA A 232 -3.42 2.43 16.30
C ALA A 232 -3.13 3.93 16.40
N ARG A 233 -1.86 4.28 16.65
CA ARG A 233 -1.40 5.67 16.78
C ARG A 233 -1.69 6.56 15.55
N HIS A 234 -1.92 5.96 14.38
CA HIS A 234 -2.18 6.69 13.13
C HIS A 234 -3.68 6.81 12.80
N GLY A 235 -4.58 6.31 13.68
CA GLY A 235 -6.03 6.38 13.47
C GLY A 235 -6.57 7.81 13.40
N ALA A 236 -5.93 8.77 14.08
CA ALA A 236 -6.36 10.17 14.08
C ALA A 236 -6.29 10.82 12.68
N ASP A 237 -5.35 10.42 11.83
CA ASP A 237 -5.28 10.90 10.45
C ASP A 237 -6.47 10.39 9.62
N VAL A 238 -6.90 9.15 9.85
CA VAL A 238 -8.06 8.56 9.17
C VAL A 238 -9.33 9.29 9.55
N GLU A 239 -9.53 9.56 10.84
CA GLU A 239 -10.71 10.29 11.30
C GLU A 239 -10.71 11.74 10.76
N ARG A 240 -9.55 12.40 10.72
CA ARG A 240 -9.46 13.72 10.09
C ARG A 240 -9.73 13.69 8.59
N PHE A 241 -9.31 12.63 7.89
CA PHE A 241 -9.62 12.46 6.47
C PHE A 241 -11.10 12.09 6.24
N ARG A 242 -11.73 11.36 7.17
CA ARG A 242 -13.15 10.97 7.13
C ARG A 242 -14.07 12.19 7.05
N GLU A 243 -13.72 13.27 7.72
CA GLU A 243 -14.46 14.54 7.70
C GLU A 243 -14.51 15.20 6.31
N LEU A 244 -13.57 14.84 5.41
CA LEU A 244 -13.42 15.44 4.08
C LEU A 244 -14.14 14.68 2.96
N VAL A 245 -14.48 13.41 3.20
CA VAL A 245 -15.01 12.51 2.17
C VAL A 245 -16.51 12.25 2.32
N ALA A 246 -17.20 12.12 1.18
CA ALA A 246 -18.60 11.71 1.16
C ALA A 246 -18.73 10.19 1.31
N ALA A 247 -18.46 9.67 2.52
CA ALA A 247 -18.60 8.26 2.83
C ALA A 247 -20.07 7.81 2.89
N SER A 248 -20.32 6.54 2.60
CA SER A 248 -21.63 5.89 2.65
C SER A 248 -21.47 4.39 2.89
N GLU A 249 -22.56 3.63 2.98
CA GLU A 249 -22.51 2.17 3.16
C GLU A 249 -21.70 1.46 2.05
N THR A 250 -21.77 1.97 0.82
CA THR A 250 -21.05 1.41 -0.34
C THR A 250 -19.69 2.06 -0.62
N ARG A 251 -19.37 3.16 0.07
CA ARG A 251 -18.14 3.94 -0.11
C ARG A 251 -17.52 4.23 1.25
N ARG A 252 -16.60 3.38 1.70
CA ARG A 252 -16.09 3.41 3.08
C ARG A 252 -14.64 3.84 3.15
N LEU A 253 -14.32 4.63 4.17
CA LEU A 253 -12.95 4.87 4.62
C LEU A 253 -12.78 4.15 5.96
N GLU A 254 -11.75 3.32 6.07
CA GLU A 254 -11.52 2.52 7.27
C GLU A 254 -10.07 2.58 7.74
N HIS A 255 -9.90 2.51 9.06
CA HIS A 255 -8.61 2.26 9.68
C HIS A 255 -8.47 0.76 9.95
N LEU A 256 -7.45 0.14 9.37
CA LEU A 256 -7.17 -1.27 9.48
C LEU A 256 -5.83 -1.48 10.21
N ARG A 257 -5.77 -2.43 11.13
CA ARG A 257 -4.53 -2.74 11.86
C ARG A 257 -3.84 -3.94 11.22
N TRP A 258 -2.50 -3.94 11.22
CA TRP A 258 -1.69 -5.04 10.73
C TRP A 258 -2.06 -6.39 11.37
N ALA A 259 -2.27 -6.41 12.69
CA ALA A 259 -2.67 -7.60 13.42
C ALA A 259 -3.97 -8.24 12.89
N SER A 260 -4.88 -7.44 12.35
CA SER A 260 -6.18 -7.92 11.85
C SER A 260 -6.09 -8.62 10.50
N VAL A 261 -4.97 -8.48 9.78
CA VAL A 261 -4.75 -9.03 8.44
C VAL A 261 -3.58 -10.00 8.38
N LEU A 262 -3.18 -10.58 9.51
CA LEU A 262 -2.26 -11.73 9.52
C LEU A 262 -3.04 -13.04 9.25
N PRO A 263 -2.50 -14.01 8.49
CA PRO A 263 -3.11 -15.33 8.27
C PRO A 263 -3.30 -16.10 9.60
N ALA A 264 -4.18 -17.09 9.62
CA ALA A 264 -4.56 -17.86 10.82
C ALA A 264 -4.70 -19.34 10.44
N PRO A 265 -3.91 -20.23 11.04
CA PRO A 265 -2.85 -19.94 12.01
C PRO A 265 -1.73 -19.07 11.40
N VAL A 266 -1.06 -18.26 12.22
CA VAL A 266 0.10 -17.47 11.79
C VAL A 266 1.29 -18.43 11.70
N PRO A 267 1.96 -18.57 10.53
CA PRO A 267 3.11 -19.46 10.44
C PRO A 267 4.31 -18.90 11.22
N PRO A 268 5.20 -19.76 11.77
CA PRO A 268 6.29 -19.31 12.64
C PRO A 268 7.22 -18.24 12.03
N TRP A 269 7.55 -18.35 10.74
CA TRP A 269 8.39 -17.37 10.04
C TRP A 269 7.74 -15.98 9.98
N LEU A 270 6.40 -15.93 9.86
CA LEU A 270 5.67 -14.67 9.84
C LEU A 270 5.49 -14.12 11.25
N GLU A 271 5.37 -14.99 12.25
CA GLU A 271 5.33 -14.58 13.65
C GLU A 271 6.62 -13.85 14.06
N GLU A 272 7.77 -14.40 13.68
CA GLU A 272 9.08 -13.78 13.89
C GLU A 272 9.19 -12.43 13.19
N TYR A 273 8.82 -12.38 11.90
CA TYR A 273 8.84 -11.15 11.11
C TYR A 273 7.89 -10.08 11.67
N ALA A 274 6.65 -10.46 12.00
CA ALA A 274 5.65 -9.58 12.58
C ALA A 274 6.07 -9.06 13.95
N SER A 275 6.80 -9.86 14.74
CA SER A 275 7.37 -9.44 16.02
C SER A 275 8.50 -8.42 15.82
N LYS A 276 9.41 -8.65 14.86
CA LYS A 276 10.49 -7.70 14.51
C LYS A 276 9.94 -6.33 14.12
N LEU A 277 8.87 -6.30 13.33
CA LEU A 277 8.22 -5.07 12.86
C LEU A 277 7.09 -4.55 13.77
N ARG A 278 6.82 -5.27 14.88
CA ARG A 278 5.77 -4.93 15.85
C ARG A 278 4.37 -4.79 15.24
N LEU A 279 4.06 -5.62 14.25
CA LEU A 279 2.77 -5.64 13.54
C LEU A 279 1.59 -6.03 14.44
N ARG A 280 1.86 -6.63 15.60
CA ARG A 280 0.85 -7.02 16.61
C ARG A 280 0.58 -5.96 17.67
N GLU A 281 1.30 -4.83 17.67
CA GLU A 281 1.01 -3.74 18.61
C GLU A 281 -0.45 -3.26 18.43
N LEU A 282 -1.19 -3.24 19.54
CA LEU A 282 -2.60 -2.89 19.58
C LEU A 282 -2.84 -1.41 19.37
#